data_AF-X1JUF2-F1
#
_entry.id   AF-X1JUF2-F1
#
_cell.length_a   1.000
_cell.length_b   1.000
_cell.length_c   1.000
_cell.angle_alpha   90.00
_cell.angle_beta   90.00
_cell.angle_gamma   90.00
#
_symmetry.space_group_name_H-M   'P 1'
#
loop_
_entity.id
_entity.type
_entity.pdbx_description
1 polymer ?
#
loop_
_entity_poly.entity_id
_entity_poly.type
_entity_poly.pdbx_seq_one_letter_code
_entity_poly.pdbx_strand_id
1 'polypeptide(L)'
;GPQADEVKLTPTEKKKAKLLKQTDRKFENPEAHFELGQLYQADGLWSQAEHHYRIALNFDPAHRNAQAGRVKVLLGSGDTARAKLLAEEYMSQASVSAAGGS
;
A
#
# COMPACT_ATOMS: atom_id res chain seq x y z
N GLY A 1 18.33 -38.88 -10.45
CA GLY A 1 18.47 -38.20 -9.15
C GLY A 1 17.39 -37.14 -9.05
N PRO A 2 16.85 -36.85 -7.85
CA PRO A 2 15.66 -36.02 -7.72
C PRO A 2 15.92 -34.64 -8.34
N GLN A 3 14.95 -34.22 -9.16
CA GLN A 3 14.87 -32.92 -9.81
C GLN A 3 15.19 -31.85 -8.78
N ALA A 4 16.15 -30.96 -9.09
CA ALA A 4 16.32 -29.73 -8.34
C ALA A 4 14.93 -29.11 -8.16
N ASP A 5 14.59 -28.84 -6.90
CA ASP A 5 13.39 -28.12 -6.49
C ASP A 5 13.45 -26.75 -7.16
N GLU A 6 12.98 -26.67 -8.40
CA GLU A 6 12.72 -25.42 -9.08
C GLU A 6 11.63 -24.80 -8.23
N VAL A 7 12.02 -23.91 -7.31
CA VAL A 7 11.12 -23.14 -6.46
C VAL A 7 10.22 -22.36 -7.40
N LYS A 8 9.10 -22.98 -7.78
CA LYS A 8 8.11 -22.40 -8.67
C LYS A 8 7.42 -21.32 -7.86
N LEU A 9 7.89 -20.09 -8.05
CA LEU A 9 7.27 -18.90 -7.49
C LEU A 9 5.76 -18.96 -7.73
N THR A 10 5.00 -18.77 -6.65
CA THR A 10 3.55 -18.66 -6.74
C THR A 10 3.18 -17.48 -7.63
N PRO A 11 1.96 -17.42 -8.19
CA PRO A 11 1.49 -16.26 -8.93
C PRO A 11 1.66 -14.95 -8.13
N THR A 12 1.43 -15.01 -6.82
CA THR A 12 1.63 -13.90 -5.88
C THR A 12 3.09 -13.48 -5.79
N GLU A 13 4.01 -14.42 -5.61
CA GLU A 13 5.45 -14.14 -5.53
C GLU A 13 6.00 -13.59 -6.85
N LYS A 14 5.53 -14.11 -7.99
CA LYS A 14 5.85 -13.56 -9.33
C LYS A 14 5.34 -12.13 -9.48
N LYS A 15 4.11 -11.86 -9.02
CA LYS A 15 3.53 -10.50 -9.05
C LYS A 15 4.36 -9.54 -8.20
N LYS A 16 4.70 -9.93 -6.97
CA LYS A 16 5.55 -9.16 -6.05
C LYS A 16 6.92 -8.84 -6.66
N ALA A 17 7.59 -9.84 -7.23
CA ALA A 17 8.88 -9.65 -7.90
C ALA A 17 8.80 -8.70 -9.10
N LYS A 18 7.71 -8.74 -9.88
CA LYS A 18 7.48 -7.80 -10.98
C LYS A 18 7.30 -6.38 -10.47
N LEU A 19 6.49 -6.18 -9.44
CA LEU A 19 6.22 -4.87 -8.85
C LEU A 19 7.49 -4.26 -8.23
N LEU A 20 8.29 -5.04 -7.50
CA LEU A 20 9.57 -4.58 -6.92
C LEU A 20 10.57 -4.09 -7.98
N LYS A 21 10.57 -4.67 -9.18
CA LYS A 21 11.39 -4.17 -10.30
C LYS A 21 10.88 -2.84 -10.87
N GLN A 22 9.58 -2.57 -10.75
CA GLN A 22 8.99 -1.32 -11.26
C GLN A 22 9.26 -0.14 -10.33
N THR A 23 9.48 -0.39 -9.04
CA THR A 23 9.83 0.64 -8.04
C THR A 23 11.31 1.03 -8.06
N ASP A 24 12.16 0.28 -8.78
CA ASP A 24 13.62 0.52 -8.88
C ASP A 24 14.00 1.60 -9.93
N ARG A 25 13.04 2.05 -10.75
CA ARG A 25 13.29 3.07 -11.79
C ARG A 25 12.99 4.48 -11.25
N LYS A 26 13.77 5.46 -11.72
CA LYS A 26 13.72 6.92 -11.42
C LYS A 26 12.33 7.62 -11.37
N PHE A 27 11.25 6.94 -11.74
CA PHE A 27 9.87 7.37 -11.59
C PHE A 27 9.16 6.35 -10.70
N GLU A 28 9.04 6.66 -9.41
CA GLU A 28 8.30 5.84 -8.45
C GLU A 28 6.81 5.82 -8.84
N ASN A 29 6.23 4.62 -8.92
CA ASN A 29 4.86 4.40 -9.39
C ASN A 29 3.94 4.17 -8.17
N PRO A 30 3.05 5.12 -7.80
CA PRO A 30 2.20 5.00 -6.62
C PRO A 30 1.27 3.79 -6.68
N GLU A 31 0.76 3.42 -7.86
CA GLU A 31 -0.08 2.23 -8.05
C GLU A 31 0.70 0.94 -7.74
N ALA A 32 1.97 0.85 -8.16
CA ALA A 32 2.78 -0.33 -7.88
C ALA A 32 3.04 -0.49 -6.37
N HIS A 33 3.24 0.61 -5.65
CA HIS A 33 3.35 0.61 -4.20
C HIS A 33 2.00 0.27 -3.53
N PHE A 34 0.88 0.76 -4.05
CA PHE A 34 -0.44 0.34 -3.58
C PHE A 34 -0.65 -1.18 -3.73
N GLU A 35 -0.37 -1.73 -4.91
CA GLU A 35 -0.49 -3.18 -5.15
C GLU A 35 0.44 -4.01 -4.26
N LEU A 36 1.67 -3.56 -4.01
CA LEU A 36 2.57 -4.21 -3.05
C LEU A 36 1.99 -4.16 -1.63
N GLY A 37 1.42 -3.03 -1.23
CA GLY A 37 0.73 -2.86 0.06
C GLY A 37 -0.41 -3.87 0.23
N GLN A 38 -1.22 -4.08 -0.82
CA GLN A 38 -2.30 -5.07 -0.79
C GLN A 38 -1.79 -6.50 -0.63
N LEU A 39 -0.69 -6.85 -1.31
CA LEU A 39 -0.08 -8.17 -1.19
C LEU A 39 0.43 -8.43 0.23
N TYR A 40 1.22 -7.51 0.79
CA TYR A 40 1.70 -7.63 2.17
C TYR A 40 0.55 -7.65 3.18
N GLN A 41 -0.52 -6.90 2.93
CA GLN A 41 -1.70 -6.92 3.77
C GLN A 41 -2.38 -8.30 3.75
N ALA A 42 -2.50 -8.93 2.58
CA ALA A 42 -3.07 -10.27 2.44
C ALA A 42 -2.24 -11.33 3.17
N ASP A 43 -0.91 -11.14 3.22
CA ASP A 43 0.02 -11.99 3.96
C ASP A 43 0.04 -11.70 5.48
N GLY A 44 -0.75 -10.74 5.97
CA GLY A 44 -0.76 -10.32 7.38
C GLY A 44 0.50 -9.53 7.81
N LEU A 45 1.32 -9.12 6.86
CA LEU A 45 2.57 -8.38 7.06
C LEU A 45 2.27 -6.88 7.18
N TRP A 46 1.61 -6.50 8.27
CA TRP A 46 1.03 -5.17 8.46
C TRP A 46 2.03 -4.03 8.30
N SER A 47 3.23 -4.14 8.88
CA SER A 47 4.24 -3.07 8.80
C SER A 47 4.74 -2.85 7.37
N GLN A 48 4.91 -3.92 6.59
CA GLN A 48 5.31 -3.81 5.19
C GLN A 48 4.18 -3.25 4.33
N ALA A 49 2.94 -3.65 4.61
CA ALA A 49 1.77 -3.08 3.96
C ALA A 49 1.65 -1.56 4.22
N GLU A 50 1.78 -1.12 5.48
CA GLU A 50 1.75 0.31 5.84
C GLU A 50 2.86 1.08 5.12
N HIS A 51 4.08 0.53 5.08
CA HIS A 51 5.22 1.14 4.41
C HIS A 51 4.93 1.43 2.94
N HIS A 52 4.44 0.42 2.20
CA HIS A 52 4.13 0.58 0.78
C HIS A 52 2.96 1.51 0.52
N TYR A 53 1.89 1.48 1.33
CA TYR A 53 0.82 2.47 1.21
C TYR A 53 1.30 3.89 1.51
N ARG A 54 2.19 4.08 2.49
CA ARG A 54 2.77 5.40 2.78
C ARG A 54 3.58 5.93 1.60
N ILE A 55 4.35 5.07 0.93
CA ILE A 55 5.08 5.47 -0.27
C ILE A 55 4.11 5.86 -1.38
N ALA A 56 3.09 5.05 -1.67
CA ALA A 56 2.07 5.39 -2.67
C ALA A 56 1.48 6.79 -2.43
N LEU A 57 1.19 7.12 -1.17
CA LEU A 57 0.68 8.42 -0.77
C LEU A 57 1.70 9.56 -0.78
N ASN A 58 2.99 9.26 -0.73
CA ASN A 58 4.04 10.25 -0.88
C ASN A 58 4.15 10.71 -2.35
N PHE A 59 3.89 9.81 -3.30
CA PHE A 59 3.89 10.13 -4.74
C PHE A 59 2.54 10.63 -5.25
N ASP A 60 1.44 10.10 -4.73
CA ASP A 60 0.09 10.58 -4.99
C ASP A 60 -0.70 10.73 -3.68
N PRO A 61 -0.63 11.90 -3.03
CA PRO A 61 -1.38 12.17 -1.81
C PRO A 61 -2.90 12.03 -1.97
N ALA A 62 -3.43 12.13 -3.20
CA ALA A 62 -4.85 12.02 -3.50
C ALA A 62 -5.30 10.57 -3.77
N HIS A 63 -4.40 9.59 -3.69
CA HIS A 63 -4.69 8.18 -3.97
C HIS A 63 -5.63 7.57 -2.93
N ARG A 64 -6.95 7.72 -3.12
CA ARG A 64 -8.01 7.30 -2.19
C ARG A 64 -7.90 5.83 -1.76
N ASN A 65 -7.56 4.94 -2.69
CA ASN A 65 -7.42 3.52 -2.37
C ASN A 65 -6.24 3.24 -1.42
N ALA A 66 -5.11 3.95 -1.57
CA ALA A 66 -3.96 3.81 -0.68
C ALA A 66 -4.23 4.45 0.70
N GLN A 67 -4.98 5.56 0.73
CA GLN A 67 -5.49 6.16 1.98
C GLN A 67 -6.31 5.13 2.77
N ALA A 68 -7.33 4.54 2.13
CA ALA A 68 -8.17 3.53 2.74
C ALA A 68 -7.40 2.25 3.12
N GLY A 69 -6.50 1.79 2.24
CA GLY A 69 -5.64 0.63 2.48
C GLY A 69 -4.78 0.79 3.73
N ARG A 70 -4.18 1.97 3.93
CA ARG A 70 -3.35 2.26 5.10
C ARG A 70 -4.16 2.28 6.40
N VAL A 71 -5.36 2.88 6.39
CA VAL A 71 -6.28 2.85 7.55
C VAL A 71 -6.66 1.41 7.89
N LYS A 72 -7.00 0.59 6.88
CA LYS A 72 -7.37 -0.82 7.06
C LYS A 72 -6.22 -1.65 7.64
N VAL A 73 -4.98 -1.39 7.23
CA VAL A 73 -3.79 -2.06 7.79
C VAL A 73 -3.62 -1.73 9.27
N LEU A 74 -3.75 -0.46 9.66
CA LEU A 74 -3.64 -0.05 11.06
C LEU A 74 -4.71 -0.72 11.92
N LEU A 75 -5.95 -0.80 11.43
CA LEU A 75 -7.03 -1.55 12.09
C LEU A 75 -6.69 -3.05 12.21
N GLY A 76 -6.19 -3.67 11.14
CA GLY A 76 -5.81 -5.09 11.13
C GLY A 76 -4.65 -5.42 12.06
N SER A 77 -3.72 -4.47 12.27
CA SER A 77 -2.61 -4.60 13.22
C SER A 77 -2.99 -4.36 14.68
N GLY A 78 -4.19 -3.83 14.95
CA GLY A 78 -4.65 -3.47 16.30
C GLY A 78 -4.38 -2.01 16.70
N ASP A 79 -3.64 -1.25 15.89
CA ASP A 79 -3.33 0.19 16.08
C ASP A 79 -4.53 1.11 15.77
N THR A 80 -5.66 0.84 16.41
CA THR A 80 -6.93 1.55 16.23
C THR A 80 -6.83 3.06 16.49
N ALA A 81 -6.01 3.47 17.45
CA ALA A 81 -5.76 4.89 17.73
C ALA A 81 -5.14 5.62 16.53
N ARG A 82 -4.09 5.05 15.93
CA ARG A 82 -3.45 5.62 14.73
C ARG A 82 -4.38 5.57 13.53
N ALA A 83 -5.16 4.49 13.38
CA ALA A 83 -6.14 4.38 12.31
C ALA A 83 -7.19 5.50 12.35
N LYS A 84 -7.70 5.83 13.55
CA LYS A 84 -8.69 6.88 13.74
C LYS A 84 -8.13 8.26 13.35
N LEU A 85 -6.96 8.62 13.90
CA LEU A 85 -6.31 9.90 13.59
C LEU A 85 -6.05 10.05 12.09
N LEU A 86 -5.60 8.98 11.44
CA LEU A 86 -5.32 8.99 10.01
C LEU A 86 -6.60 9.15 9.17
N ALA A 87 -7.70 8.51 9.56
CA ALA A 87 -8.99 8.67 8.89
C ALA A 87 -9.53 10.10 9.03
N GLU A 88 -9.43 10.68 10.23
CA GLU A 88 -9.82 12.07 10.52
C GLU A 88 -9.01 13.06 9.65
N GLU A 89 -7.71 12.82 9.49
CA GLU A 89 -6.84 13.63 8.63
C GLU A 89 -7.27 13.58 7.15
N TYR A 90 -7.48 12.39 6.59
CA TYR A 90 -7.89 12.24 5.20
C TYR A 90 -9.28 12.82 4.91
N MET A 91 -10.22 12.68 5.85
CA MET A 91 -11.55 13.29 5.75
C MET A 91 -11.47 14.81 5.78
N SER A 92 -10.67 15.37 6.68
CA SER A 92 -10.46 16.81 6.80
C SER A 92 -9.89 17.39 5.50
N GLN A 93 -8.86 16.76 4.94
CA GLN A 93 -8.28 17.16 3.65
C GLN A 93 -9.29 17.03 2.49
N ALA A 94 -10.11 15.98 2.46
CA ALA A 94 -11.15 15.82 1.45
C ALA A 94 -12.20 16.94 1.51
N SER A 95 -12.61 17.35 2.71
CA SER A 95 -13.58 18.44 2.91
C SER A 95 -13.03 19.82 2.53
N VAL A 96 -11.75 20.10 2.80
CA VAL A 96 -11.11 21.37 2.41
C VAL A 96 -11.01 21.47 0.89
N SER A 97 -10.61 20.40 0.21
CA SER A 97 -10.53 20.39 -1.26
C SER A 97 -11.89 20.54 -1.95
N ALA A 98 -12.98 20.13 -1.31
CA ALA A 98 -14.33 20.30 -1.85
C ALA A 98 -14.89 21.73 -1.65
N ALA A 99 -14.39 22.48 -0.67
CA ALA A 99 -14.87 23.82 -0.34
C ALA A 99 -14.09 24.97 -1.04
N GLY A 100 -12.91 24.69 -1.61
CA GLY A 100 -12.06 25.69 -2.27
C GLY A 100 -12.29 25.89 -3.77
N GLY A 101 -13.25 25.17 -4.37
CA GLY A 101 -13.65 25.35 -5.76
C GLY A 101 -14.88 26.26 -5.86
N SER A 102 -14.69 27.57 -5.79
CA SER A 102 -15.71 28.58 -6.09
C SER A 102 -15.06 29.80 -6.72
#